data_AF-A0AAE0K4Y3-F1
#
_entry.id   AF-A0AAE0K4Y3-F1
#
_cell.length_a   1.000
_cell.length_b   1.000
_cell.length_c   1.000
_cell.angle_alpha   90.00
_cell.angle_beta   90.00
_cell.angle_gamma   90.00
#
_symmetry.space_group_name_H-M   'P 1'
#
loop_
_entity.id
_entity.type
_entity.pdbx_description
1 polymer ?
#
loop_
_entity_poly.entity_id
_entity_poly.type
_entity_poly.pdbx_seq_one_letter_code
_entity_poly.pdbx_strand_id
1 'polypeptide(L)'
;MVRSASPASSSESRSRPASAQDPGSAEFNADDVSVEVLVKHLLAAKQSLSSMTLVLRANDLATHARQMHEEAVVLNAQAGFVRQGISEQLRILRQVRRGMLRARDGGRREFTQLIRTLDSANSKLEQTMAGLRDTIVESAFRPAGEEKKCLMDFVDEKSVDAMRDALKTSLAELQAIQTSFDGDLLRFETDLRNLNKAMTAATSTASPSSSSTHQDMSHLLADLIDQSGAMAEHLASLNRHFDMCVTAVRTTEGGAALARRRAAEVSEDGNGVSISGIIAEQDSHIAELEPMDPRERAEIVQVVMQDAPEVDDVTADIQAMLQRLEYGFGTLKDQADHIKAVYTSTITGFQVLEDLGSRLQSYVDSETEFVDRWENEKDIIFSKLEEMDGLRHFYDGYASAYGSLLLEAERRRSVEDKIQNVWRKAKETVDKLIDTDRKEREHFRQEVGEFLPTDLWVGMNSPHKRWEVMPVDDPIGEGDLSTPTLSKAAVRTARDPPR
;
A
#
# COMPACT_ATOMS: atom_id res chain seq x y z
N MET A 1 22.59 -32.98 10.61
CA MET A 1 23.70 -33.89 10.96
C MET A 1 24.75 -33.85 9.85
N VAL A 2 25.56 -32.80 9.82
CA VAL A 2 26.84 -32.70 9.09
C VAL A 2 27.66 -31.72 9.93
N ARG A 3 28.78 -32.18 10.48
CA ARG A 3 29.73 -31.43 11.31
C ARG A 3 30.89 -30.96 10.42
N SER A 4 31.27 -29.69 10.57
CA SER A 4 32.48 -29.09 9.97
C SER A 4 32.93 -28.01 10.97
N ALA A 5 33.82 -28.34 11.92
CA ALA A 5 35.28 -28.34 11.83
C ALA A 5 35.86 -26.91 11.97
N SER A 6 36.12 -26.53 13.22
CA SER A 6 36.79 -25.28 13.61
C SER A 6 38.29 -25.33 13.31
N PRO A 7 38.94 -24.20 12.95
CA PRO A 7 40.38 -24.11 12.92
C PRO A 7 40.92 -23.87 14.34
N ALA A 8 41.80 -24.76 14.80
CA ALA A 8 42.55 -24.61 16.04
C ALA A 8 43.69 -23.62 15.81
N SER A 9 43.66 -22.47 16.48
CA SER A 9 44.83 -21.60 16.64
C SER A 9 45.70 -22.14 17.76
N SER A 10 46.86 -22.66 17.37
CA SER A 10 47.93 -23.17 18.20
C SER A 10 48.54 -22.06 19.07
N SER A 11 48.10 -21.96 20.32
CA SER A 11 48.95 -21.49 21.40
C SER A 11 50.00 -22.57 21.65
N GLU A 12 51.23 -22.34 21.19
CA GLU A 12 52.39 -23.11 21.66
C GLU A 12 52.62 -22.77 23.13
N SER A 13 51.88 -23.45 24.00
CA SER A 13 52.31 -23.71 25.36
C SER A 13 53.61 -24.51 25.24
N ARG A 14 54.77 -23.83 25.32
CA ARG A 14 56.02 -24.49 25.63
C ARG A 14 55.93 -25.02 27.07
N SER A 15 55.30 -26.17 27.22
CA SER A 15 55.52 -27.06 28.34
C SER A 15 56.98 -27.48 28.28
N ARG A 16 57.85 -26.77 29.00
CA ARG A 16 59.21 -27.27 29.23
C ARG A 16 59.13 -28.43 30.24
N PRO A 17 59.96 -29.47 30.05
CA PRO A 17 59.87 -30.70 30.81
C PRO A 17 60.22 -30.42 32.27
N ALA A 18 59.69 -31.24 33.18
CA ALA A 18 60.24 -31.37 34.52
C ALA A 18 61.76 -31.57 34.39
N SER A 19 62.54 -30.58 34.85
CA SER A 19 63.99 -30.70 34.89
C SER A 19 64.35 -31.86 35.79
N ALA A 20 64.81 -32.94 35.17
CA ALA A 20 65.63 -33.94 35.82
C ALA A 20 66.82 -33.20 36.44
N GLN A 21 67.02 -33.41 37.73
CA GLN A 21 68.18 -32.91 38.48
C GLN A 21 69.47 -33.38 37.80
N ASP A 22 70.26 -32.44 37.31
CA ASP A 22 71.65 -32.66 36.91
C ASP A 22 72.54 -32.28 38.11
N PRO A 23 73.27 -33.21 38.74
CA PRO A 23 74.08 -32.91 39.92
C PRO A 23 75.44 -32.37 39.47
N GLY A 24 75.50 -31.07 39.15
CA GLY A 24 76.73 -30.44 38.68
C GLY A 24 76.70 -28.92 38.50
N SER A 25 75.69 -28.22 39.01
CA SER A 25 75.67 -26.75 39.03
C SER A 25 76.49 -26.21 40.20
N ALA A 26 77.46 -25.33 39.93
CA ALA A 26 78.15 -24.55 40.95
C ALA A 26 77.15 -23.98 41.96
N GLU A 27 77.38 -24.18 43.26
CA GLU A 27 76.55 -23.59 44.32
C GLU A 27 76.49 -22.07 44.07
N PHE A 28 75.29 -21.56 43.80
CA PHE A 28 75.07 -20.14 43.63
C PHE A 28 75.36 -19.46 44.96
N ASN A 29 76.46 -18.71 45.04
CA ASN A 29 76.81 -17.94 46.22
C ASN A 29 76.10 -16.58 46.15
N ALA A 30 75.11 -16.39 47.03
CA ALA A 30 74.41 -15.12 47.19
C ALA A 30 75.37 -13.95 47.48
N ASP A 31 76.53 -14.24 48.07
CA ASP A 31 77.53 -13.26 48.50
C ASP A 31 78.40 -12.74 47.33
N ASP A 32 78.35 -13.39 46.15
CA ASP A 32 79.03 -12.93 44.93
C ASP A 32 78.21 -11.85 44.19
N VAL A 33 76.93 -11.68 44.54
CA VAL A 33 76.06 -10.65 43.96
C VAL A 33 76.22 -9.35 44.75
N SER A 34 76.67 -8.29 44.09
CA SER A 34 76.85 -7.01 44.76
C SER A 34 75.51 -6.38 45.16
N VAL A 35 75.49 -5.75 46.33
CA VAL A 35 74.33 -5.01 46.85
C VAL A 35 73.84 -3.94 45.87
N GLU A 36 74.74 -3.36 45.07
CA GLU A 36 74.41 -2.38 44.02
C GLU A 36 73.58 -2.97 42.88
N VAL A 37 73.83 -4.24 42.51
CA VAL A 37 73.09 -4.95 41.46
C VAL A 37 71.67 -5.25 41.95
N LEU A 38 71.52 -5.73 43.19
CA LEU A 38 70.19 -5.96 43.78
C LEU A 38 69.37 -4.67 43.91
N VAL A 39 70.01 -3.56 44.30
CA VAL A 39 69.34 -2.25 44.33
C VAL A 39 68.93 -1.79 42.93
N LYS A 40 69.76 -2.04 41.89
CA LYS A 40 69.40 -1.73 40.50
C LYS A 40 68.17 -2.52 40.04
N HIS A 41 68.10 -3.82 40.34
CA HIS A 41 66.94 -4.65 40.01
C HIS A 41 65.69 -4.24 40.78
N LEU A 42 65.82 -3.85 42.06
CA LEU A 42 64.72 -3.29 42.84
C LEU A 42 64.17 -1.99 42.22
N LEU A 43 65.04 -1.11 41.73
CA LEU A 43 64.63 0.12 41.05
C LEU A 43 63.93 -0.17 39.71
N ALA A 44 64.43 -1.12 38.92
CA ALA A 44 63.82 -1.56 37.67
C ALA A 44 62.46 -2.23 37.90
N ALA A 45 62.37 -3.14 38.88
CA ALA A 45 61.11 -3.75 39.30
C ALA A 45 60.09 -2.69 39.75
N LYS A 46 60.52 -1.67 40.50
CA LYS A 46 59.64 -0.55 40.88
C LYS A 46 59.16 0.24 39.67
N GLN A 47 60.04 0.54 38.72
CA GLN A 47 59.66 1.25 37.50
C GLN A 47 58.67 0.42 36.68
N SER A 48 58.83 -0.90 36.62
CA SER A 48 57.91 -1.82 35.95
C SER A 48 56.49 -1.78 36.55
N LEU A 49 56.33 -1.48 37.85
CA LEU A 49 55.01 -1.33 38.49
C LEU A 49 54.22 -0.11 37.99
N SER A 50 54.85 0.84 37.29
CA SER A 50 54.10 1.89 36.58
C SER A 50 53.14 1.33 35.52
N SER A 51 53.39 0.10 35.04
CA SER A 51 52.48 -0.68 34.19
C SER A 51 51.10 -0.94 34.81
N MET A 52 50.95 -0.78 36.15
CA MET A 52 49.66 -0.79 36.83
C MET A 52 48.65 0.16 36.17
N THR A 53 49.09 1.34 35.74
CA THR A 53 48.21 2.32 35.06
C THR A 53 47.69 1.80 33.71
N LEU A 54 48.50 1.02 32.99
CA LEU A 54 48.13 0.40 31.71
C LEU A 54 47.12 -0.73 31.93
N VAL A 55 47.30 -1.53 32.99
CA VAL A 55 46.41 -2.64 33.35
C VAL A 55 45.07 -2.11 33.85
N LEU A 56 45.06 -1.03 34.64
CA LEU A 56 43.82 -0.35 35.03
C LEU A 56 43.04 0.15 33.80
N ARG A 57 43.73 0.80 32.85
CA ARG A 57 43.13 1.22 31.59
C ARG A 57 42.58 0.05 30.77
N ALA A 58 43.30 -1.07 30.70
CA ALA A 58 42.83 -2.28 30.03
C ALA A 58 41.54 -2.84 30.67
N ASN A 59 41.47 -2.88 32.01
CA ASN A 59 40.28 -3.29 32.73
C ASN A 59 39.11 -2.32 32.50
N ASP A 60 39.36 -1.02 32.48
CA ASP A 60 38.35 -0.02 32.13
C ASP A 60 37.83 -0.25 30.71
N LEU A 61 38.70 -0.46 29.73
CA LEU A 61 38.28 -0.74 28.35
C LEU A 61 37.48 -2.05 28.24
N ALA A 62 37.88 -3.12 28.95
CA ALA A 62 37.16 -4.39 28.96
C ALA A 62 35.77 -4.28 29.61
N THR A 63 35.65 -3.54 30.71
CA THR A 63 34.35 -3.28 31.36
C THR A 63 33.43 -2.44 30.47
N HIS A 64 33.95 -1.40 29.82
CA HIS A 64 33.20 -0.61 28.85
C HIS A 64 32.78 -1.44 27.62
N ALA A 65 33.66 -2.33 27.13
CA ALA A 65 33.35 -3.22 26.02
C ALA A 65 32.18 -4.15 26.36
N ARG A 66 32.14 -4.68 27.58
CA ARG A 66 31.03 -5.52 28.08
C ARG A 66 29.72 -4.75 28.08
N GLN A 67 29.70 -3.54 28.67
CA GLN A 67 28.50 -2.71 28.70
C GLN A 67 28.00 -2.38 27.28
N MET A 68 28.90 -1.99 26.37
CA MET A 68 28.54 -1.69 24.99
C MET A 68 28.00 -2.92 24.25
N HIS A 69 28.55 -4.11 24.50
CA HIS A 69 28.05 -5.35 23.93
C HIS A 69 26.65 -5.69 24.45
N GLU A 70 26.42 -5.59 25.77
CA GLU A 70 25.11 -5.81 26.38
C GLU A 70 24.05 -4.87 25.78
N GLU A 71 24.35 -3.57 25.69
CA GLU A 71 23.48 -2.58 25.03
C GLU A 71 23.21 -2.93 23.56
N ALA A 72 24.26 -3.27 22.81
CA ALA A 72 24.15 -3.57 21.38
C ALA A 72 23.30 -4.83 21.12
N VAL A 73 23.47 -5.89 21.92
CA VAL A 73 22.67 -7.12 21.80
C VAL A 73 21.19 -6.82 22.04
N VAL A 74 20.87 -6.03 23.08
CA VAL A 74 19.48 -5.63 23.38
C VAL A 74 18.89 -4.81 22.22
N LEU A 75 19.61 -3.80 21.72
CA LEU A 75 19.14 -2.96 20.62
C LEU A 75 18.97 -3.75 19.32
N ASN A 76 19.87 -4.69 19.03
CA ASN A 76 19.76 -5.55 17.85
C ASN A 76 18.54 -6.48 17.93
N ALA A 77 18.28 -7.05 19.11
CA ALA A 77 17.09 -7.88 19.34
C ALA A 77 15.79 -7.06 19.18
N GLN A 78 15.74 -5.85 19.76
CA GLN A 78 14.61 -4.93 19.62
C GLN A 78 14.40 -4.50 18.16
N ALA A 79 15.47 -4.13 17.45
CA ALA A 79 15.40 -3.80 16.03
C ALA A 79 14.93 -5.00 15.18
N GLY A 80 15.37 -6.22 15.51
CA GLY A 80 14.89 -7.45 14.89
C GLY A 80 13.38 -7.63 15.06
N PHE A 81 12.89 -7.53 16.30
CA PHE A 81 11.46 -7.65 16.61
C PHE A 81 10.62 -6.61 15.87
N VAL A 82 11.02 -5.33 15.90
CA VAL A 82 10.28 -4.25 15.23
C VAL A 82 10.30 -4.43 13.72
N ARG A 83 11.43 -4.80 13.10
CA ARG A 83 11.50 -5.06 11.65
C ARG A 83 10.59 -6.21 11.22
N GLN A 84 10.50 -7.27 12.03
CA GLN A 84 9.57 -8.36 11.78
C GLN A 84 8.12 -7.86 11.85
N GLY A 85 7.76 -7.11 12.90
CA GLY A 85 6.43 -6.51 13.04
C GLY A 85 6.06 -5.61 11.86
N ILE A 86 6.96 -4.72 11.43
CA ILE A 86 6.74 -3.86 10.26
C ILE A 86 6.54 -4.71 9.00
N SER A 87 7.31 -5.78 8.83
CA SER A 87 7.20 -6.68 7.67
C SER A 87 5.85 -7.42 7.61
N GLU A 88 5.34 -7.84 8.77
CA GLU A 88 4.02 -8.46 8.90
C GLU A 88 2.91 -7.45 8.59
N GLN A 89 2.97 -6.24 9.15
CA GLN A 89 1.99 -5.19 8.85
C GLN A 89 2.02 -4.78 7.37
N LEU A 90 3.20 -4.71 6.76
CA LEU A 90 3.35 -4.43 5.34
C LEU A 90 2.70 -5.51 4.46
N ARG A 91 2.65 -6.77 4.90
CA ARG A 91 1.91 -7.83 4.20
C ARG A 91 0.41 -7.56 4.22
N ILE A 92 -0.13 -7.10 5.34
CA ILE A 92 -1.54 -6.73 5.49
C ILE A 92 -1.86 -5.50 4.62
N LEU A 93 -1.04 -4.45 4.68
CA LEU A 93 -1.23 -3.26 3.85
C LEU A 93 -1.19 -3.58 2.34
N ARG A 94 -0.32 -4.50 1.92
CA ARG A 94 -0.31 -5.01 0.54
C ARG A 94 -1.58 -5.79 0.19
N GLN A 95 -2.23 -6.44 1.15
CA GLN A 95 -3.52 -7.09 0.94
C GLN A 95 -4.64 -6.06 0.76
N VAL A 96 -4.68 -5.01 1.58
CA VAL A 96 -5.60 -3.88 1.43
C VAL A 96 -5.43 -3.24 0.05
N ARG A 97 -4.18 -2.98 -0.36
CA ARG A 97 -3.88 -2.42 -1.71
C ARG A 97 -4.46 -3.28 -2.83
N ARG A 98 -4.38 -4.61 -2.69
CA ARG A 98 -4.96 -5.53 -3.68
C ARG A 98 -6.49 -5.49 -3.69
N GLY A 99 -7.13 -5.26 -2.54
CA GLY A 99 -8.58 -5.02 -2.44
C GLY A 99 -8.98 -3.79 -3.24
N MET A 100 -8.41 -2.64 -2.88
CA MET A 100 -8.67 -1.36 -3.56
C MET A 100 -8.41 -1.42 -5.08
N LEU A 101 -7.32 -2.05 -5.51
CA LEU A 101 -7.02 -2.24 -6.94
C LEU A 101 -8.09 -3.08 -7.65
N ARG A 102 -8.62 -4.13 -7.00
CA ARG A 102 -9.69 -4.94 -7.57
C ARG A 102 -11.00 -4.16 -7.66
N ALA A 103 -11.33 -3.36 -6.64
CA ALA A 103 -12.51 -2.49 -6.67
C ALA A 103 -12.41 -1.49 -7.83
N ARG A 104 -11.27 -0.81 -7.97
CA ARG A 104 -11.02 0.12 -9.09
C ARG A 104 -11.13 -0.57 -10.45
N ASP A 105 -10.44 -1.69 -10.62
CA ASP A 105 -10.41 -2.39 -11.91
C ASP A 105 -11.77 -3.01 -12.25
N GLY A 106 -12.52 -3.45 -11.24
CA GLY A 106 -13.92 -3.88 -11.35
C GLY A 106 -14.80 -2.74 -11.86
N GLY A 107 -14.83 -1.62 -11.13
CA GLY A 107 -15.59 -0.43 -11.51
C GLY A 107 -15.25 0.06 -12.92
N ARG A 108 -13.97 0.13 -13.31
CA ARG A 108 -13.58 0.56 -14.67
C ARG A 108 -14.09 -0.37 -15.78
N ARG A 109 -14.12 -1.69 -15.53
CA ARG A 109 -14.65 -2.66 -16.50
C ARG A 109 -16.16 -2.50 -16.62
N GLU A 110 -16.85 -2.40 -15.50
CA GLU A 110 -18.29 -2.17 -15.45
C GLU A 110 -18.68 -0.85 -16.11
N PHE A 111 -17.95 0.24 -15.86
CA PHE A 111 -18.11 1.53 -16.53
C PHE A 111 -18.11 1.38 -18.05
N THR A 112 -17.11 0.67 -18.57
CA THR A 112 -16.94 0.47 -20.01
C THR A 112 -18.09 -0.34 -20.60
N GLN A 113 -18.61 -1.32 -19.85
CA GLN A 113 -19.77 -2.10 -20.25
C GLN A 113 -21.07 -1.28 -20.20
N LEU A 114 -21.21 -0.43 -19.18
CA LEU A 114 -22.36 0.44 -18.99
C LEU A 114 -22.47 1.47 -20.12
N ILE A 115 -21.36 2.13 -20.49
CA ILE A 115 -21.31 3.05 -21.63
C ILE A 115 -21.77 2.37 -22.92
N ARG A 116 -21.28 1.16 -23.21
CA ARG A 116 -21.71 0.41 -24.42
C ARG A 116 -23.20 0.09 -24.42
N THR A 117 -23.74 -0.23 -23.24
CA THR A 117 -25.16 -0.55 -23.08
C THR A 117 -26.01 0.70 -23.29
N LEU A 118 -25.57 1.84 -22.72
CA LEU A 118 -26.18 3.15 -22.89
C LEU A 118 -26.16 3.61 -24.34
N ASP A 119 -25.00 3.56 -25.00
CA ASP A 119 -24.85 3.92 -26.42
C ASP A 119 -25.78 3.08 -27.31
N SER A 120 -25.86 1.77 -27.04
CA SER A 120 -26.76 0.87 -27.78
C SER A 120 -28.23 1.22 -27.58
N ALA A 121 -28.63 1.50 -26.34
CA ALA A 121 -30.03 1.82 -26.03
C ALA A 121 -30.42 3.21 -26.58
N ASN A 122 -29.54 4.21 -26.48
CA ASN A 122 -29.76 5.53 -27.09
C ASN A 122 -29.82 5.44 -28.63
N SER A 123 -28.95 4.66 -29.25
CA SER A 123 -28.98 4.43 -30.72
C SER A 123 -30.31 3.84 -31.18
N LYS A 124 -30.88 2.89 -30.42
CA LYS A 124 -32.19 2.30 -30.72
C LYS A 124 -33.30 3.34 -30.61
N LEU A 125 -33.31 4.15 -29.54
CA LEU A 125 -34.29 5.22 -29.38
C LEU A 125 -34.18 6.25 -30.51
N GLU A 126 -32.97 6.68 -30.87
CA GLU A 126 -32.73 7.58 -32.01
C GLU A 126 -33.25 7.00 -33.32
N GLN A 127 -33.07 5.70 -33.57
CA GLN A 127 -33.63 5.04 -34.73
C GLN A 127 -35.17 5.09 -34.76
N THR A 128 -35.83 4.84 -33.62
CA THR A 128 -37.30 4.93 -33.53
C THR A 128 -37.79 6.36 -33.74
N MET A 129 -37.12 7.36 -33.16
CA MET A 129 -37.44 8.77 -33.38
C MET A 129 -37.20 9.20 -34.83
N ALA A 130 -36.15 8.71 -35.49
CA ALA A 130 -35.92 8.95 -36.91
C ALA A 130 -37.05 8.37 -37.76
N GLY A 131 -37.52 7.16 -37.44
CA GLY A 131 -38.70 6.58 -38.06
C GLY A 131 -39.94 7.46 -37.94
N LEU A 132 -40.20 8.03 -36.75
CA LEU A 132 -41.30 8.98 -36.54
C LEU A 132 -41.17 10.28 -37.36
N ARG A 133 -39.95 10.78 -37.55
CA ARG A 133 -39.69 11.97 -38.40
C ARG A 133 -39.90 11.69 -39.88
N ASP A 134 -39.53 10.50 -40.34
CA ASP A 134 -39.70 10.08 -41.73
C ASP A 134 -41.17 9.80 -42.08
N THR A 135 -42.00 9.47 -41.09
CA THR A 135 -43.44 9.28 -41.28
C THR A 135 -44.20 10.61 -41.31
N ILE A 136 -44.58 11.04 -42.53
CA ILE A 136 -45.37 12.25 -42.76
C ILE A 136 -46.86 11.97 -42.47
N VAL A 137 -47.52 12.92 -41.77
CA VAL A 137 -48.95 12.86 -41.50
C VAL A 137 -49.75 13.16 -42.76
N GLU A 138 -50.70 12.28 -43.07
CA GLU A 138 -51.53 12.39 -44.26
C GLU A 138 -52.31 13.70 -44.30
N SER A 139 -52.39 14.31 -45.49
CA SER A 139 -52.97 15.65 -45.65
C SER A 139 -54.46 15.70 -45.30
N ALA A 140 -55.15 14.56 -45.39
CA ALA A 140 -56.58 14.49 -45.10
C ALA A 140 -56.90 14.58 -43.60
N PHE A 141 -55.92 14.37 -42.72
CA PHE A 141 -56.07 14.58 -41.27
C PHE A 141 -55.69 16.00 -40.83
N ARG A 142 -55.25 16.85 -41.76
CA ARG A 142 -54.80 18.21 -41.49
C ARG A 142 -55.82 19.23 -42.00
N PRO A 143 -56.07 20.34 -41.29
CA PRO A 143 -56.84 21.46 -41.81
C PRO A 143 -56.29 21.97 -43.14
N ALA A 144 -57.18 22.44 -44.02
CA ALA A 144 -56.79 22.94 -45.34
C ALA A 144 -55.81 24.13 -45.22
N GLY A 145 -54.62 23.99 -45.81
CA GLY A 145 -53.58 25.02 -45.82
C GLY A 145 -52.48 24.88 -44.76
N GLU A 146 -52.55 23.87 -43.88
CA GLU A 146 -51.50 23.62 -42.89
C GLU A 146 -50.23 22.98 -43.50
N GLU A 147 -49.05 23.33 -42.97
CA GLU A 147 -47.77 22.76 -43.38
C GLU A 147 -47.67 21.25 -43.15
N LYS A 148 -46.70 20.60 -43.82
CA LYS A 148 -46.43 19.17 -43.65
C LYS A 148 -45.87 18.92 -42.25
N LYS A 149 -46.61 18.14 -41.46
CA LYS A 149 -46.20 17.66 -40.14
C LYS A 149 -45.80 16.18 -40.22
N CYS A 150 -44.83 15.78 -39.40
CA CYS A 150 -44.45 14.40 -39.17
C CYS A 150 -45.05 13.88 -37.85
N LEU A 151 -45.00 12.57 -37.61
CA LEU A 151 -45.47 12.01 -36.33
C LEU A 151 -44.69 12.56 -35.14
N MET A 152 -43.42 12.90 -35.35
CA MET A 152 -42.57 13.43 -34.28
C MET A 152 -43.01 14.81 -33.77
N ASP A 153 -43.71 15.62 -34.58
CA ASP A 153 -44.21 16.95 -34.17
C ASP A 153 -45.30 16.88 -33.08
N PHE A 154 -45.86 15.70 -32.83
CA PHE A 154 -46.90 15.45 -31.83
C PHE A 154 -46.35 14.81 -30.54
N VAL A 155 -45.03 14.63 -30.46
CA VAL A 155 -44.33 13.95 -29.37
C VAL A 155 -43.50 14.96 -28.58
N ASP A 156 -43.39 14.76 -27.26
CA ASP A 156 -42.59 15.64 -26.39
C ASP A 156 -41.10 15.25 -26.41
N GLU A 157 -40.33 15.90 -27.29
CA GLU A 157 -38.86 15.74 -27.35
C GLU A 157 -38.15 16.15 -26.04
N LYS A 158 -38.75 17.05 -25.25
CA LYS A 158 -38.11 17.55 -24.01
C LYS A 158 -37.94 16.45 -22.97
N SER A 159 -38.85 15.48 -22.95
CA SER A 159 -38.78 14.32 -22.04
C SER A 159 -37.56 13.44 -22.34
N VAL A 160 -37.22 13.27 -23.62
CA VAL A 160 -36.04 12.51 -24.08
C VAL A 160 -34.76 13.27 -23.72
N ASP A 161 -34.73 14.57 -23.97
CA ASP A 161 -33.54 15.39 -23.68
C ASP A 161 -33.27 15.49 -22.17
N ALA A 162 -34.32 15.64 -21.36
CA ALA A 162 -34.20 15.61 -19.90
C ALA A 162 -33.63 14.27 -19.40
N MET A 163 -34.05 13.15 -20.00
CA MET A 163 -33.52 11.82 -19.66
C MET A 163 -32.05 11.67 -20.06
N ARG A 164 -31.68 12.14 -21.26
CA ARG A 164 -30.27 12.15 -21.72
C ARG A 164 -29.39 12.99 -20.82
N ASP A 165 -29.85 14.16 -20.40
CA ASP A 165 -29.09 15.05 -19.53
C ASP A 165 -28.97 14.50 -18.09
N ALA A 166 -30.01 13.81 -17.59
CA ALA A 166 -29.91 13.07 -16.33
C ALA A 166 -28.86 11.95 -16.41
N LEU A 167 -28.85 11.16 -17.50
CA LEU A 167 -27.85 10.12 -17.73
C LEU A 167 -26.43 10.67 -17.84
N LYS A 168 -26.24 11.82 -18.52
CA LYS A 168 -24.94 12.50 -18.57
C LYS A 168 -24.47 12.95 -17.19
N THR A 169 -25.39 13.46 -16.37
CA THR A 169 -25.07 13.89 -14.99
C THR A 169 -24.59 12.70 -14.16
N SER A 170 -25.33 11.59 -14.17
CA SER A 170 -24.94 10.37 -13.43
C SER A 170 -23.62 9.76 -13.95
N LEU A 171 -23.37 9.80 -15.27
CA LEU A 171 -22.08 9.38 -15.84
C LEU A 171 -20.92 10.27 -15.37
N ALA A 172 -21.14 11.58 -15.28
CA ALA A 172 -20.15 12.52 -14.76
C ALA A 172 -19.88 12.28 -13.27
N GLU A 173 -20.91 11.95 -12.50
CA GLU A 173 -20.80 11.58 -11.07
C GLU A 173 -19.99 10.27 -10.90
N LEU A 174 -20.27 9.23 -11.68
CA LEU A 174 -19.46 8.00 -11.70
C LEU A 174 -18.00 8.27 -12.04
N GLN A 175 -17.73 9.14 -13.01
CA GLN A 175 -16.37 9.51 -13.38
C GLN A 175 -15.68 10.32 -12.27
N ALA A 176 -16.41 11.20 -11.59
CA ALA A 176 -15.90 11.94 -10.43
C ALA A 176 -15.55 10.99 -9.27
N ILE A 177 -16.41 10.02 -8.97
CA ILE A 177 -16.19 8.97 -7.96
C ILE A 177 -14.92 8.17 -8.30
N GLN A 178 -14.77 7.74 -9.56
CA GLN A 178 -13.59 7.01 -10.01
C GLN A 178 -12.29 7.83 -9.87
N THR A 179 -12.30 9.09 -10.29
CA THR A 179 -11.10 9.96 -10.19
C THR A 179 -10.71 10.27 -8.75
N SER A 180 -11.70 10.45 -7.86
CA SER A 180 -11.46 10.60 -6.42
C SER A 180 -10.79 9.36 -5.84
N PHE A 181 -11.34 8.18 -6.13
CA PHE A 181 -10.79 6.91 -5.62
C PHE A 181 -9.39 6.60 -6.18
N ASP A 182 -9.14 6.92 -7.46
CA ASP A 182 -7.81 6.84 -8.06
C ASP A 182 -6.78 7.71 -7.32
N GLY A 183 -7.20 8.92 -6.88
CA GLY A 183 -6.38 9.81 -6.07
C GLY A 183 -6.00 9.20 -4.72
N ASP A 184 -6.96 8.61 -4.01
CA ASP A 184 -6.71 7.98 -2.71
C ASP A 184 -5.82 6.74 -2.84
N LEU A 185 -6.04 5.93 -3.88
CA LEU A 185 -5.20 4.78 -4.17
C LEU A 185 -3.75 5.21 -4.45
N LEU A 186 -3.52 6.27 -5.22
CA LEU A 186 -2.18 6.79 -5.50
C LEU A 186 -1.48 7.32 -4.24
N ARG A 187 -2.22 7.95 -3.32
CA ARG A 187 -1.70 8.38 -2.02
C ARG A 187 -1.28 7.18 -1.19
N PHE A 188 -2.13 6.16 -1.10
CA PHE A 188 -1.81 4.92 -0.38
C PHE A 188 -0.60 4.19 -0.98
N GLU A 189 -0.47 4.12 -2.30
CA GLU A 189 0.70 3.55 -2.96
C GLU A 189 1.99 4.36 -2.70
N THR A 190 1.86 5.68 -2.58
CA THR A 190 2.98 6.56 -2.23
C THR A 190 3.45 6.33 -0.80
N ASP A 191 2.52 6.19 0.14
CA ASP A 191 2.86 5.85 1.52
C ASP A 191 3.51 4.47 1.65
N LEU A 192 2.99 3.47 0.94
CA LEU A 192 3.61 2.15 0.86
C LEU A 192 5.04 2.21 0.30
N ARG A 193 5.30 3.04 -0.71
CA ARG A 193 6.66 3.25 -1.24
C ARG A 193 7.56 3.94 -0.22
N ASN A 194 7.07 4.94 0.49
CA ASN A 194 7.81 5.64 1.55
C ASN A 194 8.19 4.68 2.69
N LEU A 195 7.26 3.83 3.12
CA LEU A 195 7.51 2.80 4.13
C LEU A 195 8.55 1.77 3.66
N ASN A 196 8.44 1.27 2.42
CA ASN A 196 9.45 0.38 1.86
C ASN A 196 10.83 1.06 1.81
N LYS A 197 10.90 2.34 1.41
CA LYS A 197 12.15 3.11 1.37
C LYS A 197 12.76 3.24 2.76
N ALA A 198 11.96 3.57 3.78
CA ALA A 198 12.41 3.64 5.17
C ALA A 198 12.96 2.29 5.67
N MET A 199 12.28 1.17 5.34
CA MET A 199 12.73 -0.17 5.69
C MET A 199 14.02 -0.60 4.96
N THR A 200 14.17 -0.23 3.69
CA THR A 200 15.42 -0.46 2.95
C THR A 200 16.56 0.37 3.52
N ALA A 201 16.31 1.62 3.93
CA ALA A 201 17.33 2.45 4.58
C ALA A 201 17.78 1.86 5.93
N ALA A 202 16.86 1.28 6.71
CA ALA A 202 17.16 0.61 7.98
C ALA A 202 17.96 -0.70 7.84
N THR A 203 18.02 -1.26 6.63
CA THR A 203 18.82 -2.46 6.31
C THR A 203 20.06 -2.15 5.48
N SER A 204 20.07 -1.00 4.79
CA SER A 204 21.11 -0.55 3.86
C SER A 204 22.01 0.54 4.44
N THR A 205 22.00 0.77 5.75
CA THR A 205 23.18 1.33 6.42
C THR A 205 24.30 0.33 6.19
N ALA A 206 24.90 0.41 5.03
CA ALA A 206 25.96 -0.46 4.59
C ALA A 206 27.06 -0.35 5.64
N SER A 207 27.33 -1.47 6.30
CA SER A 207 28.66 -1.74 6.80
C SER A 207 29.63 -1.37 5.68
N PRO A 208 30.58 -0.46 5.89
CA PRO A 208 31.68 -0.33 4.96
C PRO A 208 32.37 -1.70 4.98
N SER A 209 32.30 -2.41 3.86
CA SER A 209 32.98 -3.69 3.57
C SER A 209 32.08 -4.94 3.57
N SER A 210 31.64 -5.28 2.36
CA SER A 210 31.42 -6.64 1.90
C SER A 210 32.74 -7.44 1.86
N SER A 211 33.42 -7.57 3.00
CA SER A 211 34.55 -8.47 3.20
C SER A 211 34.22 -9.43 4.34
N SER A 212 34.43 -10.71 4.09
CA SER A 212 34.18 -11.87 4.94
C SER A 212 35.05 -11.94 6.21
N THR A 213 35.21 -10.83 6.93
CA THR A 213 36.16 -10.67 8.04
C THR A 213 35.58 -9.95 9.26
N HIS A 214 34.25 -9.85 9.40
CA HIS A 214 33.67 -9.41 10.66
C HIS A 214 33.77 -10.53 11.69
N GLN A 215 34.72 -10.41 12.62
CA GLN A 215 34.69 -11.21 13.84
C GLN A 215 33.38 -10.93 14.58
N ASP A 216 32.76 -12.00 15.08
CA ASP A 216 31.56 -11.92 15.90
C ASP A 216 31.82 -11.01 17.11
N MET A 217 30.90 -10.09 17.41
CA MET A 217 31.03 -9.15 18.53
C MET A 217 31.24 -9.89 19.85
N SER A 218 30.66 -11.10 20.00
CA SER A 218 30.88 -11.95 21.17
C SER A 218 32.31 -12.52 21.22
N HIS A 219 32.91 -12.85 20.08
CA HIS A 219 34.31 -13.29 20.01
C HIS A 219 35.27 -12.14 20.31
N LEU A 220 34.99 -10.94 19.79
CA LEU A 220 35.75 -9.73 20.10
C LEU A 220 35.70 -9.42 21.61
N LEU A 221 34.54 -9.55 22.23
CA LEU A 221 34.41 -9.34 23.68
C LEU A 221 35.20 -10.38 24.48
N ALA A 222 35.13 -11.66 24.11
CA ALA A 222 35.91 -12.71 24.76
C ALA A 222 37.42 -12.43 24.66
N ASP A 223 37.89 -12.09 23.45
CA ASP A 223 39.30 -11.74 23.21
C ASP A 223 39.76 -10.54 24.06
N LEU A 224 38.92 -9.51 24.24
CA LEU A 224 39.22 -8.35 25.07
C LEU A 224 39.29 -8.69 26.57
N ILE A 225 38.37 -9.53 27.05
CA ILE A 225 38.35 -10.00 28.44
C ILE A 225 39.59 -10.84 28.72
N ASP A 226 39.91 -11.78 27.84
CA ASP A 226 41.10 -12.65 27.98
C ASP A 226 42.40 -11.83 27.99
N GLN A 227 42.52 -10.82 27.11
CA GLN A 227 43.68 -9.90 27.10
C GLN A 227 43.80 -9.09 28.39
N SER A 228 42.69 -8.55 28.91
CA SER A 228 42.70 -7.83 30.20
C SER A 228 43.07 -8.74 31.38
N GLY A 229 42.62 -10.00 31.36
CA GLY A 229 42.97 -11.01 32.35
C GLY A 229 44.45 -11.36 32.32
N ALA A 230 45.00 -11.62 31.13
CA ALA A 230 46.42 -11.89 30.95
C ALA A 230 47.30 -10.71 31.41
N MET A 231 46.91 -9.46 31.11
CA MET A 231 47.61 -8.27 31.61
C MET A 231 47.61 -8.18 33.15
N ALA A 232 46.53 -8.61 33.81
CA ALA A 232 46.48 -8.67 35.28
C ALA A 232 47.39 -9.76 35.85
N GLU A 233 47.50 -10.92 35.19
CA GLU A 233 48.46 -11.98 35.55
C GLU A 233 49.91 -11.50 35.43
N HIS A 234 50.24 -10.78 34.35
CA HIS A 234 51.57 -10.18 34.19
C HIS A 234 51.88 -9.14 35.28
N LEU A 235 50.92 -8.29 35.65
CA LEU A 235 51.08 -7.35 36.75
C LEU A 235 51.29 -8.07 38.10
N ALA A 236 50.55 -9.15 38.35
CA ALA A 236 50.72 -9.96 39.56
C ALA A 236 52.12 -10.59 39.62
N SER A 237 52.65 -11.04 38.49
CA SER A 237 54.02 -11.56 38.37
C SER A 237 55.07 -10.47 38.65
N LEU A 238 54.90 -9.27 38.08
CA LEU A 238 55.79 -8.13 38.35
C LEU A 238 55.75 -7.70 39.82
N ASN A 239 54.56 -7.70 40.44
CA ASN A 239 54.42 -7.37 41.87
C ASN A 239 55.10 -8.42 42.76
N ARG A 240 54.96 -9.71 42.43
CA ARG A 240 55.68 -10.79 43.12
C ARG A 240 57.20 -10.63 42.99
N HIS A 241 57.70 -10.31 41.79
CA HIS A 241 59.12 -10.05 41.57
C HIS A 241 59.62 -8.83 42.35
N PHE A 242 58.82 -7.76 42.45
CA PHE A 242 59.11 -6.61 43.28
C PHE A 242 59.19 -6.97 44.77
N ASP A 243 58.22 -7.73 45.30
CA ASP A 243 58.25 -8.20 46.69
C ASP A 243 59.48 -9.08 46.98
N MET A 244 59.87 -9.92 46.02
CA MET A 244 61.09 -10.74 46.10
C MET A 244 62.37 -9.87 46.05
N CYS A 245 62.41 -8.82 45.21
CA CYS A 245 63.51 -7.85 45.19
C CYS A 245 63.61 -7.09 46.52
N VAL A 246 62.49 -6.69 47.13
CA VAL A 246 62.45 -6.04 48.44
C VAL A 246 62.99 -6.98 49.51
N THR A 247 62.57 -8.24 49.50
CA THR A 247 63.02 -9.28 50.44
C THR A 247 64.52 -9.56 50.29
N ALA A 248 65.03 -9.67 49.05
CA ALA A 248 66.45 -9.86 48.76
C ALA A 248 67.32 -8.69 49.26
N VAL A 249 66.89 -7.44 49.00
CA VAL A 249 67.62 -6.24 49.41
C VAL A 249 67.59 -6.03 50.93
N ARG A 250 66.52 -6.42 51.61
CA ARG A 250 66.40 -6.33 53.08
C ARG A 250 67.26 -7.35 53.82
N THR A 251 67.35 -8.57 53.29
CA THR A 251 68.08 -9.68 53.91
C THR A 251 69.58 -9.66 53.61
N THR A 252 70.02 -8.74 52.74
CA THR A 252 71.43 -8.48 52.44
C THR A 252 71.98 -7.34 53.30
N GLU A 253 73.11 -7.56 53.96
CA GLU A 253 73.75 -6.59 54.86
C GLU A 253 74.02 -5.24 54.14
N GLY A 254 73.52 -4.13 54.69
CA GLY A 254 73.68 -2.79 54.12
C GLY A 254 72.78 -2.45 52.92
N GLY A 255 72.00 -3.41 52.38
CA GLY A 255 71.14 -3.23 51.22
C GLY A 255 70.02 -2.20 51.42
N ALA A 256 69.33 -2.24 52.56
CA ALA A 256 68.27 -1.29 52.89
C ALA A 256 68.78 0.17 53.04
N ALA A 257 70.02 0.36 53.50
CA ALA A 257 70.62 1.70 53.60
C ALA A 257 71.03 2.23 52.22
N LEU A 258 71.60 1.38 51.37
CA LEU A 258 72.00 1.72 50.01
C LEU A 258 70.80 1.99 49.09
N ALA A 259 69.74 1.20 49.20
CA ALA A 259 68.48 1.40 48.47
C ALA A 259 67.85 2.75 48.80
N ARG A 260 67.82 3.15 50.08
CA ARG A 260 67.31 4.46 50.51
C ARG A 260 68.12 5.64 49.95
N ARG A 261 69.45 5.50 49.91
CA ARG A 261 70.32 6.52 49.33
C ARG A 261 70.13 6.66 47.81
N ARG A 262 70.20 5.55 47.07
CA ARG A 262 69.99 5.54 45.61
C ARG A 262 68.59 6.00 45.22
N ALA A 263 67.58 5.67 46.03
CA ALA A 263 66.23 6.16 45.84
C ALA A 263 66.09 7.68 46.01
N ALA A 264 66.77 8.26 46.99
CA ALA A 264 66.78 9.71 47.20
C ALA A 264 67.48 10.43 46.03
N GLU A 265 68.59 9.87 45.54
CA GLU A 265 69.32 10.36 44.36
C GLU A 265 68.45 10.31 43.07
N VAL A 266 67.70 9.22 42.84
CA VAL A 266 66.79 9.08 41.68
C VAL A 266 65.55 9.99 41.78
N SER A 267 65.17 10.43 42.99
CA SER A 267 64.01 11.31 43.20
C SER A 267 64.29 12.79 42.89
N GLU A 268 65.57 13.21 42.84
CA GLU A 268 65.96 14.60 42.53
C GLU A 268 65.89 14.92 41.02
N ASP A 269 65.87 13.90 40.14
CA ASP A 269 65.85 14.06 38.68
C ASP A 269 64.43 14.21 38.07
N GLY A 270 63.45 14.64 38.87
CA GLY A 270 62.14 15.10 38.39
C GLY A 270 61.11 14.04 38.01
N ASN A 271 61.42 12.74 38.07
CA ASN A 271 60.44 11.66 37.90
C ASN A 271 60.14 10.99 39.25
N GLY A 272 59.45 11.73 40.12
CA GLY A 272 59.25 11.36 41.52
C GLY A 272 58.38 10.12 41.73
N VAL A 273 58.99 9.01 42.13
CA VAL A 273 58.31 7.93 42.87
C VAL A 273 59.11 7.63 44.13
N SER A 274 58.72 8.23 45.26
CA SER A 274 59.45 8.11 46.53
C SER A 274 59.49 6.66 47.03
N ILE A 275 60.68 6.07 47.14
CA ILE A 275 60.91 4.73 47.75
C ILE A 275 60.95 4.84 49.28
N SER A 276 61.18 6.07 49.77
CA SER A 276 61.39 6.35 51.19
C SER A 276 60.16 6.02 52.05
N GLY A 277 58.94 6.15 51.50
CA GLY A 277 57.70 5.81 52.21
C GLY A 277 57.45 4.30 52.34
N ILE A 278 57.70 3.51 51.29
CA ILE A 278 57.34 2.08 51.25
C ILE A 278 58.31 1.23 52.10
N ILE A 279 59.59 1.60 52.11
CA ILE A 279 60.57 0.92 52.98
C ILE A 279 60.33 1.30 54.45
N ALA A 280 59.98 2.56 54.75
CA ALA A 280 59.74 3.04 56.11
C ALA A 280 58.39 2.62 56.71
N GLU A 281 57.32 2.50 55.92
CA GLU A 281 56.02 2.02 56.42
C GLU A 281 56.06 0.52 56.76
N GLN A 282 56.80 -0.29 55.99
CA GLN A 282 57.00 -1.71 56.29
C GLN A 282 58.05 -1.97 57.40
N ASP A 283 58.93 -1.02 57.72
CA ASP A 283 59.81 -1.10 58.92
C ASP A 283 58.99 -1.12 60.22
N SER A 284 57.77 -0.54 60.23
CA SER A 284 56.90 -0.53 61.41
C SER A 284 56.21 -1.86 61.69
N HIS A 285 56.08 -2.73 60.68
CA HIS A 285 55.34 -3.99 60.77
C HIS A 285 56.22 -5.24 60.94
N ILE A 286 57.56 -5.08 60.89
CA ILE A 286 58.51 -6.20 60.86
C ILE A 286 59.78 -5.87 61.66
N ALA A 287 59.62 -5.34 62.88
CA ALA A 287 60.71 -5.31 63.86
C ALA A 287 61.05 -6.72 64.43
N GLU A 288 60.33 -7.75 63.98
CA GLU A 288 60.49 -9.16 64.35
C GLU A 288 60.44 -10.05 63.09
N LEU A 289 61.58 -10.22 62.39
CA LEU A 289 61.80 -11.41 61.58
C LEU A 289 62.96 -12.18 62.21
N GLU A 290 62.77 -13.48 62.41
CA GLU A 290 63.85 -14.41 62.69
C GLU A 290 64.92 -14.31 61.59
N PRO A 291 66.21 -14.53 61.90
CA PRO A 291 67.26 -14.53 60.89
C PRO A 291 66.93 -15.59 59.82
N MET A 292 66.63 -15.12 58.61
CA MET A 292 66.32 -15.97 57.45
C MET A 292 67.46 -16.95 57.17
N ASP A 293 67.14 -18.20 56.84
CA ASP A 293 68.16 -19.22 56.58
C ASP A 293 69.04 -18.79 55.40
N PRO A 294 70.39 -18.88 55.49
CA PRO A 294 71.27 -18.49 54.40
C PRO A 294 71.01 -19.20 53.06
N ARG A 295 70.42 -20.40 53.09
CA ARG A 295 70.03 -21.14 51.88
C ARG A 295 68.78 -20.54 51.22
N GLU A 296 67.77 -20.23 52.03
CA GLU A 296 66.58 -19.52 51.58
C GLU A 296 66.93 -18.14 50.99
N ARG A 297 67.92 -17.45 51.56
CA ARG A 297 68.48 -16.21 50.98
C ARG A 297 69.10 -16.44 49.60
N ALA A 298 69.90 -17.48 49.44
CA ALA A 298 70.53 -17.80 48.16
C ALA A 298 69.50 -18.15 47.09
N GLU A 299 68.45 -18.89 47.45
CA GLU A 299 67.33 -19.21 46.56
C GLU A 299 66.57 -17.94 46.11
N ILE A 300 66.26 -17.03 47.05
CA ILE A 300 65.57 -15.76 46.71
C ILE A 300 66.43 -14.88 45.79
N VAL A 301 67.72 -14.72 46.11
CA VAL A 301 68.64 -13.91 45.29
C VAL A 301 68.85 -14.54 43.90
N GLN A 302 68.89 -15.89 43.81
CA GLN A 302 68.98 -16.61 42.54
C GLN A 302 67.76 -16.35 41.65
N VAL A 303 66.54 -16.44 42.20
CA VAL A 303 65.32 -16.17 41.44
C VAL A 303 65.25 -14.70 40.99
N VAL A 304 65.64 -13.75 41.85
CA VAL A 304 65.70 -12.33 41.48
C VAL A 304 66.68 -12.09 40.33
N MET A 305 67.85 -12.75 40.32
CA MET A 305 68.81 -12.63 39.22
C MET A 305 68.33 -13.29 37.92
N GLN A 306 67.53 -14.36 38.02
CA GLN A 306 66.98 -15.06 36.86
C GLN A 306 65.83 -14.28 36.21
N ASP A 307 64.94 -13.70 37.02
CA ASP A 307 63.73 -12.99 36.55
C ASP A 307 64.04 -11.54 36.14
N ALA A 308 65.10 -10.94 36.69
CA ALA A 308 65.55 -9.58 36.38
C ALA A 308 65.62 -9.19 34.89
N PRO A 309 66.17 -10.02 33.97
CA PRO A 309 66.19 -9.70 32.54
C PRO A 309 64.80 -9.80 31.88
N GLU A 310 63.85 -10.55 32.45
CA GLU A 310 62.51 -10.75 31.87
C GLU A 310 61.54 -9.60 32.20
N VAL A 311 61.86 -8.76 33.20
CA VAL A 311 61.01 -7.63 33.64
C VAL A 311 60.70 -6.66 32.49
N ASP A 312 61.71 -6.27 31.71
CA ASP A 312 61.53 -5.34 30.60
C ASP A 312 60.66 -5.96 29.49
N ASP A 313 60.87 -7.24 29.18
CA ASP A 313 60.07 -7.99 28.19
C ASP A 313 58.59 -8.07 28.62
N VAL A 314 58.31 -8.41 29.89
CA VAL A 314 56.94 -8.46 30.42
C VAL A 314 56.29 -7.08 30.37
N THR A 315 57.02 -5.98 30.63
CA THR A 315 56.45 -4.64 30.50
C THR A 315 56.15 -4.25 29.04
N ALA A 316 56.99 -4.68 28.10
CA ALA A 316 56.75 -4.50 26.67
C ALA A 316 55.53 -5.31 26.20
N ASP A 317 55.37 -6.53 26.70
CA ASP A 317 54.20 -7.38 26.43
C ASP A 317 52.91 -6.74 26.96
N ILE A 318 52.91 -6.19 28.19
CA ILE A 318 51.77 -5.43 28.74
C ILE A 318 51.39 -4.26 27.82
N GLN A 319 52.39 -3.52 27.31
CA GLN A 319 52.14 -2.42 26.37
C GLN A 319 51.56 -2.92 25.03
N ALA A 320 52.10 -4.00 24.48
CA ALA A 320 51.61 -4.58 23.23
C ALA A 320 50.18 -5.13 23.35
N MET A 321 49.87 -5.78 24.49
CA MET A 321 48.51 -6.26 24.79
C MET A 321 47.53 -5.09 24.92
N LEU A 322 47.91 -4.00 25.59
CA LEU A 322 47.05 -2.81 25.68
C LEU A 322 46.74 -2.25 24.29
N GLN A 323 47.73 -2.14 23.41
CA GLN A 323 47.52 -1.66 22.03
C GLN A 323 46.55 -2.56 21.25
N ARG A 324 46.67 -3.88 21.41
CA ARG A 324 45.75 -4.84 20.79
C ARG A 324 44.33 -4.72 21.35
N LEU A 325 44.20 -4.52 22.65
CA LEU A 325 42.94 -4.32 23.34
C LEU A 325 42.26 -3.03 22.86
N GLU A 326 43.01 -1.94 22.72
CA GLU A 326 42.49 -0.66 22.19
C GLU A 326 41.98 -0.79 20.75
N TYR A 327 42.70 -1.54 19.90
CA TYR A 327 42.27 -1.82 18.53
C TYR A 327 40.99 -2.66 18.49
N GLY A 328 40.92 -3.73 19.29
CA GLY A 328 39.73 -4.58 19.41
C GLY A 328 38.53 -3.81 19.95
N PHE A 329 38.75 -2.95 20.95
CA PHE A 329 37.74 -2.05 21.51
C PHE A 329 37.20 -1.08 20.46
N GLY A 330 38.07 -0.48 19.63
CA GLY A 330 37.66 0.39 18.52
C GLY A 330 36.74 -0.35 17.54
N THR A 331 37.10 -1.58 17.17
CA THR A 331 36.29 -2.42 16.29
C THR A 331 34.92 -2.75 16.89
N LEU A 332 34.87 -3.09 18.18
CA LEU A 332 33.62 -3.39 18.89
C LEU A 332 32.73 -2.14 19.00
N LYS A 333 33.33 -0.97 19.24
CA LYS A 333 32.63 0.31 19.28
C LYS A 333 31.99 0.64 17.93
N ASP A 334 32.71 0.49 16.82
CA ASP A 334 32.17 0.74 15.48
C ASP A 334 30.97 -0.18 15.18
N GLN A 335 31.04 -1.46 15.59
CA GLN A 335 29.92 -2.39 15.48
C GLN A 335 28.72 -1.97 16.35
N ALA A 336 28.96 -1.54 17.58
CA ALA A 336 27.91 -1.07 18.49
C ALA A 336 27.22 0.21 17.97
N ASP A 337 28.00 1.16 17.46
CA ASP A 337 27.49 2.41 16.86
C ASP A 337 26.68 2.11 15.59
N HIS A 338 27.11 1.14 14.79
CA HIS A 338 26.35 0.66 13.64
C HIS A 338 25.00 0.05 14.06
N ILE A 339 24.97 -0.80 15.09
CA ILE A 339 23.72 -1.37 15.62
C ILE A 339 22.79 -0.28 16.16
N LYS A 340 23.34 0.71 16.87
CA LYS A 340 22.59 1.89 17.35
C LYS A 340 21.96 2.65 16.18
N ALA A 341 22.70 2.87 15.09
CA ALA A 341 22.18 3.52 13.88
C ALA A 341 21.09 2.70 13.16
N VAL A 342 21.24 1.37 13.10
CA VAL A 342 20.20 0.47 12.55
C VAL A 342 18.94 0.52 13.41
N TYR A 343 19.07 0.53 14.74
CA TYR A 343 17.95 0.64 15.66
C TYR A 343 17.21 1.97 15.47
N THR A 344 17.91 3.11 15.47
CA THR A 344 17.26 4.42 15.26
C THR A 344 16.56 4.49 13.90
N SER A 345 17.19 3.98 12.83
CA SER A 345 16.54 3.92 11.52
C SER A 345 15.30 3.00 11.52
N THR A 346 15.35 1.88 12.24
CA THR A 346 14.19 0.99 12.41
C THR A 346 13.04 1.70 13.12
N ILE A 347 13.33 2.49 14.17
CA ILE A 347 12.32 3.30 14.87
C ILE A 347 11.72 4.37 13.93
N THR A 348 12.53 5.03 13.08
CA THR A 348 11.97 5.95 12.08
C THR A 348 11.07 5.23 11.07
N GLY A 349 11.41 4.00 10.67
CA GLY A 349 10.54 3.17 9.84
C GLY A 349 9.22 2.80 10.53
N PHE A 350 9.27 2.54 11.85
CA PHE A 350 8.08 2.31 12.66
C PHE A 350 7.18 3.54 12.74
N GLN A 351 7.74 4.73 12.91
CA GLN A 351 6.97 5.99 12.90
C GLN A 351 6.25 6.21 11.56
N VAL A 352 6.92 5.93 10.43
CA VAL A 352 6.28 5.98 9.11
C VAL A 352 5.12 4.97 9.00
N LEU A 353 5.25 3.79 9.62
CA LEU A 353 4.17 2.81 9.67
C LEU A 353 3.00 3.32 10.53
N GLU A 354 3.26 3.96 11.67
CA GLU A 354 2.24 4.54 12.55
C GLU A 354 1.47 5.67 11.84
N ASP A 355 2.18 6.56 11.17
CA ASP A 355 1.59 7.63 10.35
C ASP A 355 0.72 7.07 9.20
N LEU A 356 1.15 5.98 8.57
CA LEU A 356 0.33 5.26 7.58
C LEU A 356 -0.87 4.57 8.26
N GLY A 357 -0.68 3.96 9.42
CA GLY A 357 -1.73 3.31 10.21
C GLY A 357 -2.84 4.28 10.58
N SER A 358 -2.50 5.50 10.98
CA SER A 358 -3.48 6.56 11.31
C SER A 358 -4.36 6.95 10.11
N ARG A 359 -3.86 6.80 8.89
CA ARG A 359 -4.56 7.11 7.64
C ARG A 359 -5.23 5.90 6.99
N LEU A 360 -4.89 4.68 7.43
CA LEU A 360 -5.37 3.44 6.84
C LEU A 360 -6.89 3.36 6.82
N GLN A 361 -7.54 3.78 7.93
CA GLN A 361 -9.00 3.76 8.01
C GLN A 361 -9.63 4.63 6.92
N SER A 362 -9.08 5.81 6.65
CA SER A 362 -9.57 6.68 5.58
C SER A 362 -9.47 6.05 4.19
N TYR A 363 -8.44 5.23 3.92
CA TYR A 363 -8.32 4.51 2.65
C TYR A 363 -9.29 3.34 2.52
N VAL A 364 -9.58 2.66 3.63
CA VAL A 364 -10.59 1.60 3.67
C VAL A 364 -11.99 2.20 3.53
N ASP A 365 -12.26 3.31 4.23
CA ASP A 365 -13.52 4.04 4.13
C ASP A 365 -13.74 4.53 2.69
N SER A 366 -12.70 5.04 2.01
CA SER A 366 -12.83 5.47 0.61
C SER A 366 -13.08 4.31 -0.36
N GLU A 367 -12.59 3.09 -0.09
CA GLU A 367 -12.98 1.88 -0.84
C GLU A 367 -14.46 1.57 -0.64
N THR A 368 -14.96 1.60 0.60
CA THR A 368 -16.38 1.34 0.87
C THR A 368 -17.28 2.40 0.26
N GLU A 369 -16.91 3.68 0.39
CA GLU A 369 -17.62 4.81 -0.17
C GLU A 369 -17.64 4.77 -1.71
N PHE A 370 -16.53 4.36 -2.34
CA PHE A 370 -16.46 4.11 -3.78
C PHE A 370 -17.47 3.04 -4.21
N VAL A 371 -17.47 1.88 -3.54
CA VAL A 371 -18.37 0.75 -3.87
C VAL A 371 -19.83 1.15 -3.67
N ASP A 372 -20.17 1.78 -2.55
CA ASP A 372 -21.55 2.16 -2.24
C ASP A 372 -22.07 3.21 -3.24
N ARG A 373 -21.29 4.25 -3.53
CA ARG A 373 -21.68 5.24 -4.54
C ARG A 373 -21.75 4.66 -5.93
N TRP A 374 -20.84 3.76 -6.28
CA TRP A 374 -20.83 3.07 -7.56
C TRP A 374 -22.13 2.30 -7.78
N GLU A 375 -22.56 1.50 -6.81
CA GLU A 375 -23.82 0.73 -6.91
C GLU A 375 -25.04 1.66 -6.95
N ASN A 376 -25.07 2.72 -6.14
CA ASN A 376 -26.17 3.69 -6.16
C ASN A 376 -26.34 4.37 -7.53
N GLU A 377 -25.25 4.89 -8.11
CA GLU A 377 -25.30 5.54 -9.43
C GLU A 377 -25.63 4.54 -10.54
N LYS A 378 -25.13 3.32 -10.43
CA LYS A 378 -25.46 2.24 -11.35
C LYS A 378 -26.96 1.91 -11.33
N ASP A 379 -27.59 1.86 -10.16
CA ASP A 379 -29.03 1.66 -10.03
C ASP A 379 -29.83 2.81 -10.67
N ILE A 380 -29.38 4.05 -10.49
CA ILE A 380 -29.97 5.22 -11.16
C ILE A 380 -29.88 5.07 -12.68
N ILE A 381 -28.72 4.70 -13.22
CA ILE A 381 -28.53 4.53 -14.67
C ILE A 381 -29.40 3.37 -15.19
N PHE A 382 -29.48 2.24 -14.50
CA PHE A 382 -30.34 1.14 -14.92
C PHE A 382 -31.82 1.52 -14.95
N SER A 383 -32.29 2.24 -13.93
CA SER A 383 -33.65 2.79 -13.91
C SER A 383 -33.90 3.72 -15.10
N LYS A 384 -32.93 4.58 -15.45
CA LYS A 384 -33.04 5.46 -16.64
C LYS A 384 -32.95 4.70 -17.97
N LEU A 385 -32.18 3.63 -18.04
CA LEU A 385 -32.17 2.75 -19.22
C LEU A 385 -33.52 2.05 -19.42
N GLU A 386 -34.18 1.62 -18.34
CA GLU A 386 -35.52 1.06 -18.39
C GLU A 386 -36.55 2.11 -18.84
N GLU A 387 -36.49 3.33 -18.31
CA GLU A 387 -37.34 4.44 -18.78
C GLU A 387 -37.13 4.72 -20.29
N MET A 388 -35.88 4.69 -20.76
CA MET A 388 -35.54 4.92 -22.16
C MET A 388 -36.09 3.83 -23.08
N ASP A 389 -35.98 2.56 -22.68
CA ASP A 389 -36.56 1.45 -23.43
C ASP A 389 -38.10 1.49 -23.39
N GLY A 390 -38.71 1.90 -22.27
CA GLY A 390 -40.14 2.16 -22.18
C GLY A 390 -40.62 3.24 -23.16
N LEU A 391 -39.87 4.35 -23.27
CA LEU A 391 -40.18 5.43 -24.21
C LEU A 391 -40.06 5.00 -25.67
N ARG A 392 -39.03 4.19 -25.97
CA ARG A 392 -38.88 3.55 -27.28
C ARG A 392 -40.09 2.68 -27.63
N HIS A 393 -40.52 1.81 -26.73
CA HIS A 393 -41.71 0.96 -26.94
C HIS A 393 -42.98 1.79 -27.14
N PHE A 394 -43.12 2.90 -26.41
CA PHE A 394 -44.23 3.83 -26.60
C PHE A 394 -44.21 4.45 -28.01
N TYR A 395 -43.05 4.88 -28.51
CA TYR A 395 -42.90 5.45 -29.85
C TYR A 395 -43.14 4.41 -30.97
N ASP A 396 -42.65 3.19 -30.82
CA ASP A 396 -42.95 2.09 -31.74
C ASP A 396 -44.45 1.77 -31.77
N GLY A 397 -45.09 1.76 -30.60
CA GLY A 397 -46.53 1.60 -30.45
C GLY A 397 -47.33 2.74 -31.09
N TYR A 398 -46.86 3.98 -30.94
CA TYR A 398 -47.47 5.17 -31.54
C TYR A 398 -47.41 5.12 -33.07
N ALA A 399 -46.26 4.77 -33.66
CA ALA A 399 -46.10 4.58 -35.10
C ALA A 399 -47.09 3.51 -35.63
N SER A 400 -47.20 2.38 -34.91
CA SER A 400 -48.10 1.28 -35.28
C SER A 400 -49.58 1.68 -35.16
N ALA A 401 -49.93 2.45 -34.13
CA ALA A 401 -51.29 2.97 -33.94
C ALA A 401 -51.69 3.95 -35.05
N TYR A 402 -50.75 4.77 -35.53
CA TYR A 402 -50.99 5.65 -36.68
C TYR A 402 -51.28 4.86 -37.96
N GLY A 403 -50.54 3.78 -38.23
CA GLY A 403 -50.86 2.86 -39.33
C GLY A 403 -52.28 2.29 -39.22
N SER A 404 -52.69 1.92 -38.00
CA SER A 404 -54.05 1.42 -37.73
C SER A 404 -55.13 2.51 -37.92
N LEU A 405 -54.83 3.76 -37.58
CA LEU A 405 -55.72 4.91 -37.80
C LEU A 405 -56.00 5.15 -39.30
N LEU A 406 -54.98 5.01 -40.15
CA LEU A 406 -55.14 5.11 -41.60
C LEU A 406 -56.11 4.04 -42.14
N LEU A 407 -55.98 2.80 -41.67
CA LEU A 407 -56.86 1.70 -42.06
C LEU A 407 -58.30 1.91 -41.56
N GLU A 408 -58.47 2.41 -40.34
CA GLU A 408 -59.80 2.69 -39.79
C GLU A 408 -60.50 3.84 -40.54
N ALA A 409 -59.77 4.90 -40.91
CA ALA A 409 -60.32 5.98 -41.72
C ALA A 409 -60.78 5.48 -43.11
N GLU A 410 -60.00 4.61 -43.77
CA GLU A 410 -60.43 3.97 -45.03
C GLU A 410 -61.67 3.09 -44.81
N ARG A 411 -61.70 2.31 -43.72
CA ARG A 411 -62.84 1.44 -43.39
C ARG A 411 -64.12 2.26 -43.23
N ARG A 412 -64.07 3.37 -42.49
CA ARG A 412 -65.23 4.26 -42.30
C ARG A 412 -65.70 4.86 -43.61
N ARG A 413 -64.77 5.32 -44.46
CA ARG A 413 -65.10 5.80 -45.80
C ARG A 413 -65.77 4.73 -46.66
N SER A 414 -65.27 3.50 -46.64
CA SER A 414 -65.91 2.38 -47.37
C SER A 414 -67.33 2.11 -46.88
N VAL A 415 -67.60 2.28 -45.59
CA VAL A 415 -68.95 2.17 -45.03
C VAL A 415 -69.83 3.33 -45.50
N GLU A 416 -69.33 4.57 -45.50
CA GLU A 416 -70.04 5.73 -46.03
C GLU A 416 -70.37 5.56 -47.52
N ASP A 417 -69.42 5.13 -48.34
CA ASP A 417 -69.63 4.84 -49.77
C ASP A 417 -70.71 3.76 -49.96
N LYS A 418 -70.71 2.72 -49.11
CA LYS A 418 -71.75 1.67 -49.12
C LYS A 418 -73.11 2.24 -48.76
N ILE A 419 -73.21 3.07 -47.72
CA ILE A 419 -74.45 3.72 -47.30
C ILE A 419 -74.99 4.62 -48.42
N GLN A 420 -74.13 5.46 -49.01
CA GLN A 420 -74.49 6.31 -50.13
C GLN A 420 -74.96 5.50 -51.35
N ASN A 421 -74.31 4.37 -51.65
CA ASN A 421 -74.71 3.50 -52.75
C ASN A 421 -76.07 2.82 -52.49
N VAL A 422 -76.35 2.42 -51.25
CA VAL A 422 -77.67 1.89 -50.87
C VAL A 422 -78.75 2.95 -51.06
N TRP A 423 -78.53 4.18 -50.57
CA TRP A 423 -79.46 5.28 -50.77
C TRP A 423 -79.67 5.64 -52.23
N ARG A 424 -78.60 5.64 -53.04
CA ARG A 424 -78.68 5.85 -54.49
C ARG A 424 -79.55 4.77 -55.16
N LYS A 425 -79.32 3.49 -54.85
CA LYS A 425 -80.13 2.37 -55.37
C LYS A 425 -81.58 2.44 -54.90
N ALA A 426 -81.82 2.81 -53.64
CA ALA A 426 -83.15 3.01 -53.11
C ALA A 426 -83.88 4.13 -53.86
N LYS A 427 -83.22 5.27 -54.09
CA LYS A 427 -83.74 6.37 -54.89
C LYS A 427 -84.07 5.94 -56.32
N GLU A 428 -83.15 5.26 -57.00
CA GLU A 428 -83.40 4.70 -58.34
C GLU A 428 -84.59 3.73 -58.37
N THR A 429 -84.80 2.96 -57.31
CA THR A 429 -85.94 2.03 -57.18
C THR A 429 -87.25 2.79 -56.98
N VAL A 430 -87.25 3.82 -56.13
CA VAL A 430 -88.40 4.72 -55.93
C VAL A 430 -88.74 5.47 -57.21
N ASP A 431 -87.75 6.01 -57.93
CA ASP A 431 -87.94 6.69 -59.21
C ASP A 431 -88.56 5.75 -60.27
N LYS A 432 -88.14 4.47 -60.30
CA LYS A 432 -88.76 3.45 -61.17
C LYS A 432 -90.21 3.14 -60.81
N LEU A 433 -90.55 3.05 -59.51
CA LEU A 433 -91.93 2.84 -59.06
C LEU A 433 -92.81 4.03 -59.45
N ILE A 434 -92.31 5.25 -59.27
CA ILE A 434 -92.97 6.50 -59.69
C ILE A 434 -93.22 6.50 -61.20
N ASP A 435 -92.23 6.11 -62.00
CA ASP A 435 -92.36 6.04 -63.46
C ASP A 435 -93.34 4.95 -63.91
N THR A 436 -93.39 3.83 -63.19
CA THR A 436 -94.33 2.72 -63.46
C THR A 436 -95.76 3.13 -63.12
N ASP A 437 -95.99 3.67 -61.94
CA ASP A 437 -97.28 4.24 -61.52
C ASP A 437 -97.75 5.35 -62.48
N ARG A 438 -96.84 6.22 -62.97
CA ARG A 438 -97.17 7.21 -64.01
C ARG A 438 -97.68 6.55 -65.29
N LYS A 439 -97.05 5.46 -65.74
CA LYS A 439 -97.47 4.71 -66.95
C LYS A 439 -98.81 4.01 -66.73
N GLU A 440 -99.02 3.39 -65.57
CA GLU A 440 -100.30 2.73 -65.24
C GLU A 440 -101.44 3.73 -65.13
N ARG A 441 -101.23 4.89 -64.49
CA ARG A 441 -102.21 5.98 -64.45
C ARG A 441 -102.55 6.50 -65.84
N GLU A 442 -101.56 6.59 -66.72
CA GLU A 442 -101.78 7.00 -68.12
C GLU A 442 -102.55 5.96 -68.91
N HIS A 443 -102.22 4.67 -68.75
CA HIS A 443 -102.95 3.56 -69.37
C HIS A 443 -104.41 3.51 -68.91
N PHE A 444 -104.64 3.59 -67.58
CA PHE A 444 -105.97 3.66 -67.00
C PHE A 444 -106.76 4.86 -67.55
N ARG A 445 -106.11 6.02 -67.70
CA ARG A 445 -106.73 7.20 -68.30
C ARG A 445 -107.15 6.96 -69.75
N GLN A 446 -106.33 6.28 -70.55
CA GLN A 446 -106.64 5.95 -71.93
C GLN A 446 -107.82 4.97 -72.05
N GLU A 447 -107.92 4.00 -71.14
CA GLU A 447 -108.99 2.98 -71.20
C GLU A 447 -110.35 3.48 -70.70
N VAL A 448 -110.37 4.26 -69.62
CA VAL A 448 -111.62 4.58 -68.91
C VAL A 448 -111.89 6.09 -68.78
N GLY A 449 -110.94 6.94 -69.16
CA GLY A 449 -110.99 8.39 -68.91
C GLY A 449 -112.12 9.13 -69.64
N GLU A 450 -112.54 8.68 -70.82
CA GLU A 450 -113.68 9.27 -71.54
C GLU A 450 -115.02 9.06 -70.83
N PHE A 451 -115.09 8.06 -69.95
CA PHE A 451 -116.30 7.69 -69.20
C PHE A 451 -116.29 8.19 -67.74
N LEU A 452 -115.21 8.84 -67.30
CA LEU A 452 -115.02 9.32 -65.93
C LEU A 452 -115.15 10.85 -65.87
N PRO A 453 -116.20 11.39 -65.21
CA PRO A 453 -116.31 12.82 -64.95
C PRO A 453 -115.12 13.34 -64.13
N THR A 454 -114.56 14.48 -64.52
CA THR A 454 -113.34 15.07 -63.95
C THR A 454 -113.48 15.48 -62.47
N ASP A 455 -114.71 15.58 -61.97
CA ASP A 455 -115.07 15.97 -60.62
C ASP A 455 -115.24 14.78 -59.64
N LEU A 456 -115.25 13.53 -60.13
CA LEU A 456 -115.40 12.34 -59.29
C LEU A 456 -114.25 12.17 -58.29
N TRP A 457 -113.01 12.48 -58.72
CA TRP A 457 -111.84 12.48 -57.85
C TRP A 457 -110.88 13.63 -58.22
N VAL A 458 -110.93 14.70 -57.45
CA VAL A 458 -110.11 15.93 -57.63
C VAL A 458 -108.60 15.63 -57.67
N GLY A 459 -108.16 14.57 -56.98
CA GLY A 459 -106.75 14.17 -56.91
C GLY A 459 -106.26 13.29 -58.06
N MET A 460 -107.11 12.91 -59.02
CA MET A 460 -106.78 11.95 -60.08
C MET A 460 -105.54 12.37 -60.91
N ASN A 461 -105.31 13.68 -61.07
CA ASN A 461 -104.16 14.24 -61.79
C ASN A 461 -103.02 14.71 -60.88
N SER A 462 -103.14 14.55 -59.57
CA SER A 462 -102.10 14.99 -58.64
C SER A 462 -100.87 14.09 -58.75
N PRO A 463 -99.64 14.65 -58.72
CA PRO A 463 -98.44 13.84 -58.59
C PRO A 463 -98.42 13.13 -57.22
N HIS A 464 -97.70 12.02 -57.14
CA HIS A 464 -97.45 11.34 -55.86
C HIS A 464 -96.63 12.26 -54.92
N LYS A 465 -96.68 11.97 -53.62
CA LYS A 465 -95.87 12.69 -52.62
C LYS A 465 -94.38 12.41 -52.86
N ARG A 466 -93.58 13.47 -52.98
CA ARG A 466 -92.11 13.37 -53.07
C ARG A 466 -91.52 13.17 -51.67
N TRP A 467 -90.54 12.29 -51.57
CA TRP A 467 -89.75 12.05 -50.37
C TRP A 467 -88.28 12.35 -50.67
N GLU A 468 -87.62 13.11 -49.80
CA GLU A 468 -86.20 13.42 -49.90
C GLU A 468 -85.51 12.97 -48.61
N VAL A 469 -84.37 12.29 -48.76
CA VAL A 469 -83.54 11.82 -47.65
C VAL A 469 -82.28 12.68 -47.63
N MET A 470 -82.03 13.37 -46.53
CA MET A 470 -80.83 14.18 -46.32
C MET A 470 -79.96 13.56 -45.22
N PRO A 471 -78.63 13.63 -45.34
CA PRO A 471 -77.75 13.31 -44.22
C PRO A 471 -78.07 14.25 -43.05
N VAL A 472 -78.02 13.71 -41.84
CA VAL A 472 -78.17 14.46 -40.60
C VAL A 472 -76.80 14.51 -39.95
N ASP A 473 -76.25 15.71 -39.82
CA ASP A 473 -75.02 15.93 -39.06
C ASP A 473 -75.38 16.08 -37.57
N ASP A 474 -74.71 15.33 -36.70
CA ASP A 474 -74.92 15.44 -35.26
C ASP A 474 -74.44 16.82 -34.75
N PRO A 475 -75.23 17.54 -33.92
CA PRO A 475 -74.97 18.95 -33.57
C PRO A 475 -73.80 19.18 -32.59
N ILE A 476 -72.93 18.20 -32.35
CA ILE A 476 -71.89 18.26 -31.31
C ILE A 476 -70.49 18.62 -31.87
N GLY A 477 -70.31 18.76 -33.18
CA GLY A 477 -69.02 19.15 -33.76
C GLY A 477 -69.12 20.28 -34.80
N GLU A 478 -68.62 21.46 -34.48
CA GLU A 478 -68.35 22.51 -35.47
C GLU A 478 -67.20 22.04 -36.40
N GLY A 479 -67.56 21.54 -37.57
CA GLY A 479 -66.63 21.16 -38.64
C GLY A 479 -67.34 20.30 -39.68
N ASP A 480 -66.90 20.37 -40.95
CA ASP A 480 -67.38 19.49 -42.02
C ASP A 480 -66.96 18.04 -41.70
N LEU A 481 -67.82 17.31 -40.99
CA LEU A 481 -67.56 16.00 -40.34
C LEU A 481 -67.53 14.82 -41.33
N SER A 482 -67.21 15.06 -42.60
CA SER A 482 -67.14 13.97 -43.59
C SER A 482 -65.86 13.14 -43.39
N THR A 483 -65.94 11.81 -43.53
CA THR A 483 -64.72 11.00 -43.38
C THR A 483 -63.64 11.40 -44.39
N PRO A 484 -62.40 11.59 -43.92
CA PRO A 484 -61.34 12.13 -44.76
C PRO A 484 -61.00 11.18 -45.91
N THR A 485 -60.84 11.76 -47.11
CA THR A 485 -60.43 11.04 -48.31
C THR A 485 -58.92 10.81 -48.30
N LEU A 486 -58.50 9.61 -47.93
CA LEU A 486 -57.08 9.21 -47.93
C LEU A 486 -56.55 8.91 -49.34
N SER A 487 -55.23 9.08 -49.51
CA SER A 487 -54.52 8.71 -50.74
C SER A 487 -54.39 7.17 -50.84
N LYS A 488 -54.48 6.62 -52.06
CA LYS A 488 -54.30 5.16 -52.29
C LYS A 488 -52.90 4.66 -51.93
N ALA A 489 -51.91 5.56 -51.92
CA ALA A 489 -50.55 5.25 -51.48
C ALA A 489 -50.52 5.04 -49.97
N ALA A 490 -51.09 5.98 -49.18
CA ALA A 490 -51.17 5.91 -47.71
C ALA A 490 -51.74 4.59 -47.22
N VAL A 491 -52.86 4.19 -47.81
CA VAL A 491 -53.58 2.97 -47.50
C VAL A 491 -52.74 1.72 -47.75
N ARG A 492 -52.01 1.69 -48.88
CA ARG A 492 -51.14 0.56 -49.23
C ARG A 492 -49.98 0.45 -48.26
N THR A 493 -49.34 1.57 -47.93
CA THR A 493 -48.24 1.59 -46.96
C THR A 493 -48.70 1.19 -45.56
N ALA A 494 -49.93 1.55 -45.17
CA ALA A 494 -50.51 1.12 -43.88
C ALA A 494 -50.91 -0.36 -43.86
N ARG A 495 -51.28 -0.92 -45.02
CA ARG A 495 -51.68 -2.33 -45.16
C ARG A 495 -50.48 -3.28 -45.22
N ASP A 496 -49.41 -2.84 -45.88
CA ASP A 496 -48.14 -3.54 -46.03
C ASP A 496 -47.00 -2.62 -45.54
N PRO A 497 -46.82 -2.45 -44.21
CA PRO A 497 -45.73 -1.64 -43.69
C PRO A 497 -44.38 -2.24 -44.11
N PRO A 498 -43.38 -1.42 -44.50
CA PRO A 498 -42.04 -1.92 -44.75
C PRO A 498 -41.50 -2.60 -43.48
N ARG A 499 -40.92 -3.79 -43.65
CA ARG A 499 -40.36 -4.61 -42.57
C ARG A 499 -39.16 -3.99 -41.89
#